data_AF-A0A2D5YN57-F1
#
_entry.id   AF-A0A2D5YN57-F1
#
_cell.length_a   1.000
_cell.length_b   1.000
_cell.length_c   1.000
_cell.angle_alpha   90.00
_cell.angle_beta   90.00
_cell.angle_gamma   90.00
#
_symmetry.space_group_name_H-M   'P 1'
#
loop_
_entity.id
_entity.type
_entity.pdbx_description
1 polymer ?
#
loop_
_entity_poly.entity_id
_entity_poly.type
_entity_poly.pdbx_seq_one_letter_code
_entity_poly.pdbx_strand_id
1 'polypeptide(L)'
;MSITNRPFKVNMNYLNDKIHEDVYTIDELLKEVVPFSLVDKEIIKAMYLLELESLLTITDVNKLARSIVSLERKLYKLSDLIPAHLEMPDLSTFYLSLSPVFLQTLCEEDDNEEPNSLKGQWLKAFRIAIEEEVSSWQEK
;
A
#
# COMPACT_ATOMS: atom_id res chain seq x y z
N MET A 1 -51.27 1.10 16.54
CA MET A 1 -50.69 1.75 15.35
C MET A 1 -49.46 0.94 14.96
N SER A 2 -49.51 0.21 13.84
CA SER A 2 -48.36 -0.56 13.36
C SER A 2 -47.41 0.36 12.59
N ILE A 3 -46.18 0.49 13.07
CA ILE A 3 -45.10 1.15 12.35
C ILE A 3 -44.67 0.18 11.24
N THR A 4 -45.06 0.49 10.01
CA THR A 4 -44.59 -0.22 8.83
C THR A 4 -43.11 0.13 8.62
N ASN A 5 -42.22 -0.80 9.00
CA ASN A 5 -40.83 -0.80 8.57
C ASN A 5 -40.79 -0.90 7.05
N ARG A 6 -40.76 0.25 6.37
CA ARG A 6 -40.47 0.31 4.94
C ARG A 6 -38.99 -0.09 4.80
N PRO A 7 -38.65 -1.14 4.03
CA PRO A 7 -37.26 -1.39 3.71
C PRO A 7 -36.75 -0.18 2.92
N PHE A 8 -35.80 0.56 3.50
CA PHE A 8 -35.06 1.59 2.78
C PHE A 8 -34.32 0.86 1.66
N LYS A 9 -34.84 0.96 0.43
CA LYS A 9 -34.22 0.39 -0.75
C LYS A 9 -33.06 1.29 -1.11
N VAL A 10 -31.91 1.02 -0.50
CA VAL A 10 -30.68 1.76 -0.78
C VAL A 10 -30.35 1.57 -2.25
N ASN A 11 -30.17 2.67 -2.97
CA ASN A 11 -29.79 2.62 -4.36
C ASN A 11 -28.33 2.20 -4.43
N MET A 12 -28.09 0.91 -4.74
CA MET A 12 -26.75 0.34 -4.81
C MET A 12 -25.88 1.05 -5.83
N ASN A 13 -26.44 1.61 -6.90
CA ASN A 13 -25.68 2.36 -7.90
C ASN A 13 -25.14 3.67 -7.32
N TYR A 14 -25.97 4.41 -6.56
CA TYR A 14 -25.55 5.65 -5.92
C TYR A 14 -24.48 5.42 -4.84
N LEU A 15 -24.59 4.31 -4.09
CA LEU A 15 -23.53 3.91 -3.16
C LEU A 15 -22.25 3.55 -3.88
N ASN A 16 -22.35 2.80 -4.98
CA ASN A 16 -21.20 2.39 -5.75
C ASN A 16 -20.46 3.61 -6.31
N ASP A 17 -21.17 4.55 -6.92
CA ASP A 17 -20.58 5.78 -7.47
C ASP A 17 -19.84 6.57 -6.39
N LYS A 18 -20.44 6.71 -5.20
CA LYS A 18 -19.83 7.45 -4.09
C LYS A 18 -18.57 6.76 -3.53
N ILE A 19 -18.56 5.42 -3.47
CA ILE A 19 -17.39 4.67 -3.01
C ILE A 19 -16.19 4.89 -3.93
N HIS A 20 -16.42 5.06 -5.24
CA HIS A 20 -15.34 5.28 -6.20
C HIS A 20 -14.86 6.75 -6.27
N GLU A 21 -15.56 7.68 -5.60
CA GLU A 21 -15.11 9.08 -5.47
C GLU A 21 -14.08 9.26 -4.34
N ASP A 22 -14.06 8.36 -3.36
CA ASP A 22 -13.17 8.40 -2.20
C ASP A 22 -11.94 7.47 -2.41
N VAL A 23 -10.80 7.86 -1.84
CA VAL A 23 -9.62 6.97 -1.73
C VAL A 23 -9.50 6.49 -0.29
N TYR A 24 -9.51 5.18 -0.09
CA TYR A 24 -9.45 4.56 1.23
C TYR A 24 -8.05 4.07 1.57
N THR A 25 -7.63 4.24 2.82
CA THR A 25 -6.41 3.63 3.37
C THR A 25 -6.63 2.15 3.67
N ILE A 26 -5.54 1.38 3.83
CA ILE A 26 -5.69 -0.04 4.24
C ILE A 26 -6.37 -0.14 5.60
N ASP A 27 -6.06 0.76 6.54
CA ASP A 27 -6.64 0.70 7.88
C ASP A 27 -8.17 0.96 7.86
N GLU A 28 -8.68 1.71 6.89
CA GLU A 28 -10.12 1.90 6.68
C GLU A 28 -10.77 0.66 6.06
N LEU A 29 -10.13 0.06 5.06
CA LEU A 29 -10.61 -1.18 4.45
C LEU A 29 -10.62 -2.33 5.47
N LEU A 30 -9.58 -2.48 6.30
CA LEU A 30 -9.51 -3.47 7.38
C LEU A 30 -10.57 -3.26 8.46
N LYS A 31 -11.13 -2.05 8.59
CA LYS A 31 -12.23 -1.73 9.52
C LYS A 31 -13.61 -1.87 8.88
N GLU A 32 -13.68 -2.38 7.65
CA GLU A 32 -14.93 -2.54 6.89
C GLU A 32 -15.69 -1.22 6.69
N VAL A 33 -14.96 -0.10 6.52
CA VAL A 33 -15.59 1.19 6.14
C VAL A 33 -16.31 1.07 4.80
N VAL A 34 -15.77 0.24 3.89
CA VAL A 34 -16.41 -0.21 2.66
C VAL A 34 -16.69 -1.71 2.79
N PRO A 35 -17.91 -2.19 2.50
CA PRO A 35 -18.20 -3.62 2.46
C PRO A 35 -17.27 -4.33 1.46
N PHE A 36 -16.64 -5.44 1.85
CA PHE A 36 -15.72 -6.18 0.97
C PHE A 36 -16.34 -6.64 -0.37
N SER A 37 -17.67 -6.78 -0.44
CA SER A 37 -18.39 -7.09 -1.68
C SER A 37 -18.41 -5.94 -2.70
N LEU A 38 -18.11 -4.72 -2.26
CA LEU A 38 -18.05 -3.50 -3.09
C LEU A 38 -16.61 -3.06 -3.36
N VAL A 39 -15.63 -3.76 -2.78
CA VAL A 39 -14.21 -3.52 -3.07
C VAL A 39 -13.91 -4.15 -4.42
N ASP A 40 -13.31 -3.39 -5.32
CA ASP A 40 -12.90 -3.83 -6.64
C ASP A 40 -11.43 -3.49 -6.93
N LYS A 41 -10.98 -3.76 -8.15
CA LYS A 41 -9.58 -3.52 -8.56
C LYS A 41 -9.20 -2.05 -8.45
N GLU A 42 -10.09 -1.11 -8.77
CA GLU A 42 -9.79 0.31 -8.77
C GLU A 42 -9.60 0.83 -7.34
N ILE A 43 -10.45 0.39 -6.40
CA ILE A 43 -10.30 0.71 -4.98
C ILE A 43 -8.99 0.15 -4.43
N ILE A 44 -8.64 -1.09 -4.77
CA ILE A 44 -7.38 -1.72 -4.34
C ILE A 44 -6.17 -0.95 -4.90
N LYS A 45 -6.20 -0.60 -6.18
CA LYS A 45 -5.14 0.16 -6.85
C LYS A 45 -4.97 1.53 -6.21
N ALA A 46 -6.06 2.29 -6.03
CA ALA A 46 -6.03 3.62 -5.45
C ALA A 46 -5.52 3.60 -4.01
N MET A 47 -5.99 2.63 -3.21
CA MET A 47 -5.51 2.41 -1.86
C MET A 47 -3.99 2.16 -1.84
N TYR A 48 -3.49 1.27 -2.69
CA TYR A 48 -2.08 0.89 -2.67
C TYR A 48 -1.18 2.04 -3.11
N LEU A 49 -1.57 2.78 -4.14
CA LEU A 49 -0.87 3.99 -4.56
C LEU A 49 -0.80 5.03 -3.43
N LEU A 50 -1.90 5.26 -2.71
CA LEU A 50 -1.92 6.17 -1.55
C LEU A 50 -0.91 5.73 -0.46
N GLU A 51 -0.85 4.44 -0.15
CA GLU A 51 0.09 3.91 0.83
C GLU A 51 1.55 4.11 0.36
N LEU A 52 1.86 3.82 -0.90
CA LEU A 52 3.20 4.05 -1.47
C LEU A 52 3.60 5.53 -1.47
N GLU A 53 2.70 6.43 -1.87
CA GLU A 53 2.92 7.87 -1.83
C GLU A 53 3.20 8.36 -0.40
N SER A 54 2.51 7.78 0.58
CA SER A 54 2.75 8.09 1.99
C SER A 54 4.17 7.71 2.44
N LEU A 55 4.73 6.60 1.92
CA LEU A 55 6.09 6.15 2.23
C LEU A 55 7.14 7.14 1.70
N LEU A 56 6.92 7.75 0.53
CA LEU A 56 7.83 8.74 -0.07
C LEU A 56 8.01 10.00 0.80
N THR A 57 7.07 10.28 1.70
CA THR A 57 7.17 11.42 2.64
C THR A 57 8.13 11.15 3.79
N ILE A 58 8.55 9.90 4.02
CA ILE A 58 9.40 9.52 5.14
C ILE A 58 10.87 9.78 4.80
N THR A 59 11.57 10.52 5.66
CA THR A 59 12.99 10.88 5.49
C THR A 59 13.94 10.10 6.39
N ASP A 60 13.42 9.39 7.40
CA ASP A 60 14.21 8.50 8.25
C ASP A 60 14.15 7.06 7.73
N VAL A 61 15.30 6.49 7.40
CA VAL A 61 15.41 5.15 6.79
C VAL A 61 14.85 4.04 7.70
N ASN A 62 15.03 4.13 9.01
CA ASN A 62 14.55 3.12 9.95
C ASN A 62 13.03 3.17 10.06
N LYS A 63 12.48 4.40 10.10
CA LYS A 63 11.03 4.61 10.06
C LYS A 63 10.44 4.11 8.75
N LEU A 64 11.10 4.38 7.62
CA LEU A 64 10.66 3.93 6.31
C LEU A 64 10.63 2.40 6.22
N ALA A 65 11.72 1.73 6.62
CA ALA A 65 11.79 0.27 6.65
C ALA A 65 10.69 -0.34 7.52
N ARG A 66 10.43 0.22 8.71
CA ARG A 66 9.33 -0.22 9.58
C ARG A 66 7.96 -0.02 8.93
N SER A 67 7.74 1.11 8.26
CA SER A 67 6.48 1.38 7.56
C SER A 67 6.25 0.40 6.40
N ILE A 68 7.28 0.06 5.63
CA ILE A 68 7.22 -0.94 4.56
C ILE A 68 6.82 -2.32 5.12
N VAL A 69 7.49 -2.79 6.18
CA VAL A 69 7.14 -4.06 6.84
C VAL A 69 5.72 -4.01 7.41
N SER A 70 5.29 -2.85 7.92
CA SER A 70 3.90 -2.68 8.37
C SER A 70 2.90 -2.76 7.22
N LEU A 71 3.21 -2.16 6.07
CA LEU A 71 2.40 -2.20 4.87
C LEU A 71 2.23 -3.64 4.39
N GLU A 72 3.32 -4.40 4.26
CA GLU A 72 3.31 -5.81 3.88
C GLU A 72 2.34 -6.64 4.74
N ARG A 73 2.45 -6.49 6.07
CA ARG A 73 1.58 -7.21 7.02
C ARG A 73 0.11 -6.81 6.89
N LYS A 74 -0.15 -5.54 6.59
CA LYS A 74 -1.51 -5.03 6.40
C LYS A 74 -2.11 -5.55 5.10
N LEU A 75 -1.34 -5.57 4.01
CA LEU A 75 -1.73 -6.15 2.72
C LEU A 75 -2.08 -7.64 2.86
N TYR A 76 -1.25 -8.40 3.56
CA TYR A 76 -1.51 -9.81 3.82
C TYR A 76 -2.80 -10.04 4.62
N LYS A 77 -3.04 -9.25 5.67
CA LYS A 77 -4.31 -9.33 6.41
C LYS A 77 -5.51 -8.96 5.54
N LEU A 78 -5.37 -7.97 4.68
CA LEU A 78 -6.44 -7.52 3.80
C LEU A 78 -6.74 -8.57 2.72
N SER A 79 -5.71 -9.27 2.22
CA SER A 79 -5.89 -10.37 1.25
C SER A 79 -6.70 -11.54 1.79
N ASP A 80 -6.66 -11.77 3.11
CA ASP A 80 -7.49 -12.81 3.76
C ASP A 80 -8.98 -12.44 3.84
N LEU A 81 -9.31 -11.16 3.69
CA LEU A 81 -10.67 -10.61 3.85
C LEU A 81 -11.34 -10.27 2.50
N ILE A 82 -10.55 -9.86 1.51
CA ILE A 82 -11.02 -9.49 0.18
C ILE A 82 -11.30 -10.75 -0.67
N PRO A 83 -12.29 -10.72 -1.58
CA PRO A 83 -12.56 -11.83 -2.49
C PRO A 83 -11.31 -12.27 -3.28
N ALA A 84 -11.00 -13.57 -3.24
CA ALA A 84 -9.79 -14.16 -3.83
C ALA A 84 -9.63 -14.00 -5.36
N HIS A 85 -10.65 -13.52 -6.07
CA HIS A 85 -10.56 -13.23 -7.50
C HIS A 85 -9.95 -11.86 -7.80
N LEU A 86 -9.79 -11.00 -6.78
CA LEU A 86 -9.13 -9.71 -6.91
C LEU A 86 -7.63 -9.90 -6.67
N GLU A 87 -6.82 -9.37 -7.60
CA GLU A 87 -5.37 -9.38 -7.48
C GLU A 87 -4.96 -8.36 -6.41
N MET A 88 -4.46 -8.86 -5.28
CA MET A 88 -3.93 -8.01 -4.22
C MET A 88 -2.48 -7.63 -4.51
N PRO A 89 -2.11 -6.35 -4.33
CA PRO A 89 -0.72 -5.94 -4.39
C PRO A 89 0.10 -6.65 -3.33
N ASP A 90 1.33 -6.99 -3.71
CA ASP A 90 2.38 -7.43 -2.80
C ASP A 90 3.65 -6.58 -3.03
N LEU A 91 4.66 -6.79 -2.18
CA LEU A 91 5.94 -6.10 -2.29
C LEU A 91 7.02 -6.95 -2.98
N SER A 92 6.63 -8.00 -3.71
CA SER A 92 7.59 -8.92 -4.33
C SER A 92 8.48 -8.19 -5.34
N THR A 93 7.89 -7.39 -6.23
CA THR A 93 8.61 -6.57 -7.22
C THR A 93 9.51 -5.55 -6.54
N PHE A 94 8.97 -4.85 -5.54
CA PHE A 94 9.72 -3.91 -4.71
C PHE A 94 10.97 -4.54 -4.06
N TYR A 95 10.86 -5.74 -3.49
CA TYR A 95 12.03 -6.41 -2.90
C TYR A 95 13.03 -6.90 -3.95
N LEU A 96 12.56 -7.32 -5.13
CA LEU A 96 13.42 -7.70 -6.24
C LEU A 96 14.24 -6.52 -6.76
N SER A 97 13.67 -5.31 -6.83
CA SER A 97 14.42 -4.11 -7.24
C SER A 97 15.39 -3.62 -6.16
N LEU A 98 14.99 -3.70 -4.88
CA LEU A 98 15.77 -3.16 -3.77
C LEU A 98 16.94 -4.05 -3.33
N SER A 99 16.76 -5.38 -3.35
CA SER A 99 17.72 -6.32 -2.77
C SER A 99 19.14 -6.27 -3.37
N PRO A 100 19.35 -6.10 -4.69
CA PRO A 100 20.71 -5.98 -5.24
C PRO A 100 21.44 -4.74 -4.73
N VAL A 101 20.72 -3.62 -4.54
CA VAL A 101 21.30 -2.35 -4.07
C VAL A 101 21.77 -2.47 -2.61
N PHE A 102 21.00 -3.17 -1.77
CA PHE A 102 21.42 -3.44 -0.40
C PHE A 102 22.61 -4.39 -0.31
N LEU A 103 22.64 -5.44 -1.13
CA LEU A 103 23.79 -6.33 -1.17
C LEU A 103 25.05 -5.60 -1.65
N GLN A 104 24.92 -4.74 -2.65
CA GLN A 104 26.04 -3.93 -3.14
C GLN A 104 26.56 -2.98 -2.07
N THR A 105 25.68 -2.22 -1.41
CA THR A 105 26.08 -1.28 -0.36
C THR A 105 26.73 -1.96 0.83
N LEU A 106 26.32 -3.19 1.20
CA LEU A 106 26.99 -3.98 2.25
C LEU A 106 28.37 -4.48 1.82
N CYS A 107 28.60 -4.75 0.53
CA CYS A 107 29.90 -5.17 0.01
C CYS A 107 30.88 -4.02 -0.18
N GLU A 108 30.36 -2.81 -0.41
CA GLU A 108 31.14 -1.58 -0.63
C GLU A 108 31.46 -0.85 0.68
N GLU A 109 30.90 -1.27 1.82
CA GLU A 109 31.29 -0.77 3.13
C GLU A 109 32.77 -1.10 3.41
N ASP A 110 33.62 -0.09 3.30
CA ASP A 110 34.92 -0.07 3.96
C ASP A 110 34.68 0.19 5.47
N ASP A 111 35.47 -0.44 6.35
CA ASP A 111 35.39 -0.28 7.82
C ASP A 111 35.51 1.19 8.31
N ASN A 112 35.80 2.13 7.41
CA ASN A 112 35.98 3.56 7.67
C ASN A 112 34.82 4.46 7.19
N GLU A 113 33.74 3.92 6.61
CA GLU A 113 32.59 4.76 6.19
C GLU A 113 31.74 5.22 7.39
N GLU A 114 31.34 6.50 7.40
CA GLU A 114 30.46 7.03 8.43
C GLU A 114 29.06 6.39 8.33
N PRO A 115 28.46 5.88 9.42
CA PRO A 115 27.12 5.24 9.39
C PRO A 115 25.97 6.08 8.80
N ASN A 116 26.18 7.38 8.63
CA ASN A 116 25.22 8.29 8.01
C ASN A 116 25.29 8.28 6.48
N SER A 117 26.43 7.91 5.86
CA SER A 117 26.56 7.76 4.41
C SER A 117 25.66 6.60 3.93
N LEU A 118 25.77 5.44 4.58
CA LEU A 118 25.02 4.22 4.27
C LEU A 118 23.51 4.44 4.36
N LYS A 119 23.04 5.04 5.47
CA LYS A 119 21.61 5.34 5.65
C LYS A 119 21.06 6.26 4.57
N GLY A 120 21.86 7.22 4.10
CA GLY A 120 21.51 8.09 2.98
C GLY A 120 21.40 7.31 1.67
N GLN A 121 22.33 6.41 1.40
CA GLN A 121 22.29 5.54 0.21
C GLN A 121 21.08 4.61 0.24
N TRP A 122 20.80 3.98 1.38
CA TRP A 122 19.61 3.13 1.55
C TRP A 122 18.31 3.91 1.40
N LEU A 123 18.22 5.11 1.99
CA LEU A 123 17.05 5.97 1.83
C LEU A 123 16.80 6.30 0.34
N LYS A 124 17.87 6.59 -0.42
CA LYS A 124 17.77 6.82 -1.86
C LYS A 124 17.31 5.57 -2.61
N ALA A 125 17.87 4.41 -2.28
CA ALA A 125 17.49 3.13 -2.88
C ALA A 125 16.01 2.81 -2.62
N PHE A 126 15.54 2.97 -1.37
CA PHE A 126 14.14 2.84 -1.02
C PHE A 126 13.24 3.74 -1.85
N ARG A 127 13.60 5.03 -2.00
CA ARG A 127 12.80 5.99 -2.78
C ARG A 127 12.66 5.59 -4.23
N ILE A 128 13.76 5.20 -4.87
CA ILE A 128 13.75 4.73 -6.26
C ILE A 128 12.84 3.51 -6.40
N ALA A 129 12.98 2.51 -5.54
CA ALA A 129 12.16 1.31 -5.59
C ALA A 129 10.66 1.61 -5.36
N ILE A 130 10.32 2.56 -4.47
CA ILE A 130 8.93 2.99 -4.26
C ILE A 130 8.41 3.74 -5.49
N GLU A 131 9.21 4.64 -6.09
CA GLU A 131 8.84 5.38 -7.31
C GLU A 131 8.57 4.43 -8.48
N GLU A 132 9.43 3.43 -8.68
CA GLU A 132 9.25 2.39 -9.69
C GLU A 132 7.95 1.59 -9.46
N GLU A 133 7.67 1.21 -8.21
CA GLU A 133 6.43 0.52 -7.84
C GLU A 133 5.20 1.39 -8.13
N VAL A 134 5.23 2.68 -7.75
CA VAL A 134 4.16 3.65 -8.05
C VAL A 134 3.93 3.75 -9.55
N SER A 135 4.98 3.95 -10.34
CA SER A 135 4.87 4.04 -11.81
C SER A 135 4.29 2.77 -12.42
N SER A 136 4.76 1.59 -11.99
CA SER A 136 4.24 0.31 -12.48
C SER A 136 2.75 0.16 -12.22
N TRP A 137 2.28 0.54 -11.03
CA TRP A 137 0.86 0.43 -10.68
C TRP A 137 0.00 1.49 -11.36
N GLN A 138 0.52 2.68 -11.64
CA GLN A 138 -0.19 3.69 -12.42
C GLN A 138 -0.48 3.21 -13.85
N GLU A 139 0.44 2.45 -14.45
CA GLU A 139 0.34 1.90 -15.81
C GLU A 139 -0.58 0.66 -15.97
N LYS A 140 -0.90 -0.05 -14.88
CA LYS A 140 -1.77 -1.26 -14.84
C LYS A 140 -3.27 -0.98 -14.86
#